data_AF-A0A834IU20-F1
#
_entry.id   AF-A0A834IU20-F1
#
_cell.length_a   1.000
_cell.length_b   1.000
_cell.length_c   1.000
_cell.angle_alpha   90.00
_cell.angle_beta   90.00
_cell.angle_gamma   90.00
#
_symmetry.space_group_name_H-M   'P 1'
#
loop_
_entity.id
_entity.type
_entity.pdbx_description
1 polymer ?
#
loop_
_entity_poly.entity_id
_entity_poly.type
_entity_poly.pdbx_seq_one_letter_code
_entity_poly.pdbx_strand_id
1 'polypeptide(L)'
;MAPVVEKIQEIPNIQLGEGPHWDIATQSLYFVDIFGKAIHKYVPATGKHTKAVFDKPVSLIVPVKGQRNKFVISLEREVYVVTWDGESEKASSLSKLGEVDQGTQTRINDGKCDPKGRLWFGTMGAEPVYGQVEPNSGSFFSYSNSKITTHLTKVGISNGSIDQFDIKLETGEISNRQAIFTLNKHNIDGVPDGMTIDADGNLWVAIFNGYKVLKINPRKPETLIQTVDIPAKQTTSVAWGGPNLDILYVTSASFTVDGVKGLPADEFVL
;
A
#
# COMPACT_ATOMS: atom_id res chain seq x y z
N MET A 1 15.99 11.37 -19.11
CA MET A 1 14.74 11.35 -19.90
C MET A 1 13.58 11.49 -18.94
N ALA A 2 12.49 12.14 -19.35
CA ALA A 2 11.27 12.17 -18.55
C ALA A 2 10.69 10.75 -18.45
N PRO A 3 10.09 10.35 -17.31
CA PRO A 3 9.38 9.08 -17.22
C PRO A 3 8.23 9.01 -18.22
N VAL A 4 7.98 7.83 -18.76
CA VAL A 4 6.77 7.53 -19.54
C VAL A 4 5.75 6.95 -18.58
N VAL A 5 4.52 7.46 -18.61
CA VAL A 5 3.41 6.99 -17.78
C VAL A 5 2.39 6.30 -18.69
N GLU A 6 2.11 5.02 -18.42
CA GLU A 6 1.19 4.21 -19.20
C GLU A 6 0.05 3.68 -18.32
N LYS A 7 -1.17 3.75 -18.82
CA LYS A 7 -2.33 3.12 -18.18
C LYS A 7 -2.41 1.66 -18.62
N ILE A 8 -2.34 0.74 -17.65
CA ILE A 8 -2.62 -0.68 -17.86
C ILE A 8 -4.11 -0.86 -18.16
N GLN A 9 -4.45 -1.29 -19.38
CA GLN A 9 -5.85 -1.36 -19.86
C GLN A 9 -6.53 -2.68 -19.50
N GLU A 10 -5.73 -3.72 -19.26
CA GLU A 10 -6.16 -5.09 -18.96
C GLU A 10 -6.74 -5.22 -17.55
N ILE A 11 -6.44 -4.26 -16.66
CA ILE A 11 -6.98 -4.23 -15.30
C ILE A 11 -8.25 -3.36 -15.32
N PRO A 12 -9.41 -3.89 -14.92
CA PRO A 12 -10.64 -3.10 -14.83
C PRO A 12 -10.51 -2.00 -13.78
N ASN A 13 -11.43 -1.03 -13.78
CA ASN A 13 -11.45 0.00 -12.75
C ASN A 13 -11.51 -0.62 -11.35
N ILE A 14 -10.57 -0.19 -10.49
CA ILE A 14 -10.43 -0.62 -9.11
C ILE A 14 -10.97 0.47 -8.19
N GLN A 15 -11.78 0.11 -7.18
CA GLN A 15 -12.37 1.11 -6.30
C GLN A 15 -11.29 1.80 -5.47
N LEU A 16 -10.55 1.05 -4.66
CA LEU A 16 -9.40 1.54 -3.89
C LEU A 16 -8.23 0.58 -4.07
N GLY A 17 -7.45 0.78 -5.13
CA GLY A 17 -6.28 -0.03 -5.43
C GLY A 17 -5.16 0.28 -4.45
N GLU A 18 -4.59 -0.72 -3.80
CA GLU A 18 -3.60 -0.53 -2.73
C GLU A 18 -2.60 -1.69 -2.64
N GLY A 19 -1.58 -1.52 -1.80
CA GLY A 19 -0.63 -2.56 -1.42
C GLY A 19 0.04 -3.30 -2.60
N PRO A 20 0.55 -2.60 -3.65
CA PRO A 20 1.22 -3.26 -4.75
C PRO A 20 2.48 -3.98 -4.26
N HIS A 21 2.63 -5.22 -4.68
CA HIS A 21 3.75 -6.09 -4.38
C HIS A 21 4.22 -6.80 -5.65
N TRP A 22 5.48 -6.60 -6.01
CA TRP A 22 6.09 -7.31 -7.14
C TRP A 22 6.74 -8.62 -6.69
N ASP A 23 6.26 -9.75 -7.22
CA ASP A 23 6.93 -11.03 -7.06
C ASP A 23 7.89 -11.29 -8.22
N ILE A 24 9.19 -11.23 -7.92
CA ILE A 24 10.27 -11.41 -8.90
C ILE A 24 10.22 -12.81 -9.53
N ALA A 25 9.91 -13.84 -8.72
CA ALA A 25 9.98 -15.23 -9.18
C ALA A 25 8.93 -15.56 -10.24
N THR A 26 7.73 -14.99 -10.12
CA THR A 26 6.64 -15.18 -11.09
C THR A 26 6.42 -14.00 -12.02
N GLN A 27 7.22 -12.93 -11.91
CA GLN A 27 7.10 -11.70 -12.68
C GLN A 27 5.64 -11.19 -12.67
N SER A 28 5.06 -11.17 -11.48
CA SER A 28 3.65 -10.87 -11.26
C SER A 28 3.50 -9.74 -10.25
N LEU A 29 2.58 -8.82 -10.54
CA LEU A 29 2.15 -7.79 -9.60
C LEU A 29 0.96 -8.32 -8.82
N TYR A 30 1.08 -8.35 -7.49
CA TYR A 30 -0.04 -8.54 -6.57
C TYR A 30 -0.46 -7.18 -6.01
N PHE A 31 -1.74 -6.98 -5.76
CA PHE A 31 -2.28 -5.77 -5.14
C PHE A 31 -3.68 -6.08 -4.58
N VAL A 32 -4.32 -5.11 -3.92
CA VAL A 32 -5.66 -5.27 -3.35
C VAL A 32 -6.61 -4.22 -3.90
N ASP A 33 -7.91 -4.52 -3.84
CA ASP A 33 -8.99 -3.54 -3.88
C ASP A 33 -9.66 -3.53 -2.50
N ILE A 34 -9.41 -2.48 -1.71
CA ILE A 34 -9.91 -2.42 -0.32
C ILE A 34 -11.44 -2.44 -0.31
N PHE A 35 -12.07 -1.62 -1.15
CA PHE A 35 -13.54 -1.50 -1.19
C PHE A 35 -14.17 -2.57 -2.09
N GLY A 36 -13.45 -3.05 -3.10
CA GLY A 36 -13.81 -4.24 -3.88
C GLY A 36 -13.61 -5.57 -3.13
N LYS A 37 -13.02 -5.55 -1.94
CA LYS A 37 -12.79 -6.70 -1.05
C LYS A 37 -12.03 -7.83 -1.75
N ALA A 38 -11.01 -7.50 -2.53
CA ALA A 38 -10.34 -8.48 -3.38
C ALA A 38 -8.82 -8.37 -3.32
N ILE A 39 -8.16 -9.51 -3.46
CA ILE A 39 -6.75 -9.57 -3.87
C ILE A 39 -6.68 -9.77 -5.37
N HIS A 40 -5.69 -9.18 -6.00
CA HIS A 40 -5.47 -9.21 -7.44
C HIS A 40 -4.08 -9.72 -7.78
N LYS A 41 -3.98 -10.30 -8.97
CA LYS A 41 -2.72 -10.64 -9.61
C LYS A 41 -2.77 -10.15 -11.05
N TYR A 42 -1.69 -9.53 -11.49
CA TYR A 42 -1.48 -9.11 -12.87
C TYR A 42 -0.14 -9.65 -13.38
N VAL A 43 -0.15 -10.23 -14.58
CA VAL A 43 1.04 -10.75 -15.26
C VAL A 43 1.29 -9.90 -16.50
N PRO A 44 2.23 -8.93 -16.46
CA PRO A 44 2.45 -7.99 -17.56
C PRO A 44 2.78 -8.67 -18.89
N ALA A 45 3.57 -9.75 -18.86
CA ALA A 45 4.00 -10.45 -20.07
C ALA A 45 2.83 -11.08 -20.87
N THR A 46 1.68 -11.31 -20.24
CA THR A 46 0.51 -11.92 -20.89
C THR A 46 -0.73 -11.04 -20.84
N GLY A 47 -0.66 -9.88 -20.19
CA GLY A 47 -1.83 -9.05 -19.89
C GLY A 47 -2.85 -9.73 -18.96
N LYS A 48 -2.52 -10.87 -18.36
CA LYS A 48 -3.51 -11.65 -17.59
C LYS A 48 -3.75 -11.04 -16.22
N HIS A 49 -5.02 -10.72 -15.94
CA HIS A 49 -5.50 -10.27 -14.64
C HIS A 49 -6.43 -11.33 -14.02
N THR A 50 -6.22 -11.63 -12.74
CA THR A 50 -7.07 -12.51 -11.94
C THR A 50 -7.30 -11.90 -10.56
N LYS A 51 -8.36 -12.34 -9.87
CA LYS A 51 -8.67 -11.86 -8.52
C LYS A 51 -9.38 -12.93 -7.69
N ALA A 52 -9.24 -12.83 -6.37
CA ALA A 52 -10.07 -13.56 -5.41
C ALA A 52 -10.79 -12.59 -4.47
N VAL A 53 -12.07 -12.86 -4.21
CA VAL A 53 -12.97 -11.97 -3.45
C VAL A 53 -13.20 -12.50 -2.03
N PHE A 54 -13.33 -11.58 -1.08
CA PHE A 54 -13.56 -11.82 0.34
C PHE A 54 -14.84 -11.11 0.81
N ASP A 55 -15.31 -11.46 2.01
CA ASP A 55 -16.48 -10.85 2.65
C ASP A 55 -16.17 -9.53 3.37
N LYS A 56 -14.89 -9.31 3.69
CA LYS A 56 -14.35 -8.13 4.38
C LYS A 56 -13.34 -7.35 3.51
N PRO A 57 -13.13 -6.05 3.78
CA PRO A 57 -12.04 -5.29 3.17
C PRO A 57 -10.67 -5.94 3.38
N VAL A 58 -9.88 -6.02 2.30
CA VAL A 58 -8.52 -6.54 2.27
C VAL A 58 -7.59 -5.38 1.91
N SER A 59 -6.57 -5.12 2.71
CA SER A 59 -5.75 -3.90 2.58
C SER A 59 -4.27 -4.14 2.34
N LEU A 60 -3.79 -5.37 2.51
CA LEU A 60 -2.43 -5.76 2.12
C LEU A 60 -2.40 -7.19 1.58
N ILE A 61 -1.41 -7.47 0.72
CA ILE A 61 -1.07 -8.81 0.24
C ILE A 61 0.45 -8.95 0.15
N VAL A 62 1.01 -9.95 0.83
CA VAL A 62 2.45 -10.26 0.80
C VAL A 62 2.68 -11.76 0.62
N PRO A 63 3.44 -12.22 -0.39
CA PRO A 63 3.78 -13.63 -0.55
C PRO A 63 4.53 -14.21 0.66
N VAL A 64 4.21 -15.46 1.01
CA VAL A 64 4.93 -16.19 2.06
C VAL A 64 6.18 -16.82 1.45
N LYS A 65 7.36 -16.46 2.00
CA LYS A 65 8.65 -16.95 1.51
C LYS A 65 8.68 -18.48 1.40
N GLY A 66 9.04 -18.98 0.22
CA GLY A 66 9.15 -20.40 -0.08
C GLY A 66 7.82 -21.13 -0.28
N GLN A 67 6.68 -20.44 -0.25
CA GLN A 67 5.34 -21.04 -0.42
C GLN A 67 4.57 -20.30 -1.53
N ARG A 68 4.68 -20.81 -2.77
CA ARG A 68 4.19 -20.15 -4.00
C ARG A 68 2.72 -19.74 -3.99
N ASN A 69 1.87 -20.48 -3.30
CA ASN A 69 0.42 -20.28 -3.27
C ASN A 69 -0.06 -19.72 -1.92
N LYS A 70 0.84 -19.21 -1.07
CA LYS A 70 0.46 -18.65 0.22
C LYS A 70 0.81 -17.18 0.31
N PHE A 71 -0.13 -16.42 0.85
CA PHE A 71 -0.03 -14.98 1.01
C PHE A 71 -0.48 -14.59 2.40
N VAL A 72 0.22 -13.65 3.02
CA VAL A 72 -0.30 -12.91 4.17
C VAL A 72 -1.21 -11.81 3.65
N ILE A 73 -2.42 -11.73 4.20
CA ILE A 73 -3.38 -10.65 3.90
C ILE A 73 -3.95 -10.08 5.20
N SER A 74 -4.56 -8.91 5.10
CA SER A 74 -5.46 -8.38 6.13
C SER A 74 -6.93 -8.65 5.78
N LEU A 75 -7.76 -8.83 6.81
CA LEU A 75 -9.22 -8.75 6.71
C LEU A 75 -9.70 -7.89 7.87
N GLU A 76 -10.10 -6.65 7.60
CA GLU A 76 -10.35 -5.62 8.63
C GLU A 76 -9.18 -5.50 9.63
N ARG A 77 -9.33 -6.00 10.87
CA ARG A 77 -8.32 -5.96 11.95
C ARG A 77 -7.51 -7.25 12.10
N GLU A 78 -7.78 -8.23 11.25
CA GLU A 78 -7.24 -9.57 11.37
C GLU A 78 -6.15 -9.79 10.32
N VAL A 79 -5.09 -10.50 10.70
CA VAL A 79 -4.02 -10.93 9.79
C VAL A 79 -4.21 -12.42 9.52
N TYR A 80 -4.18 -12.81 8.25
CA TYR A 80 -4.37 -14.18 7.80
C TYR A 80 -3.24 -14.64 6.90
N VAL A 81 -2.93 -15.95 6.92
CA VAL A 81 -2.34 -16.63 5.78
C VAL A 81 -3.46 -17.24 4.96
N VAL A 82 -3.49 -16.92 3.67
CA VAL A 82 -4.42 -17.53 2.72
C VAL A 82 -3.67 -18.45 1.77
N THR A 83 -4.36 -19.50 1.32
CA THR A 83 -3.90 -20.31 0.19
C THR A 83 -4.69 -19.91 -1.05
N TRP A 84 -4.01 -19.42 -2.09
CA TRP A 84 -4.60 -19.02 -3.35
C TRP A 84 -3.68 -19.45 -4.50
N ASP A 85 -4.24 -20.03 -5.55
CA ASP A 85 -3.51 -20.48 -6.74
C ASP A 85 -3.12 -19.33 -7.69
N GLY A 86 -3.61 -18.11 -7.42
CA GLY A 86 -3.42 -16.95 -8.29
C GLY A 86 -4.36 -16.94 -9.49
N GLU A 87 -5.40 -17.77 -9.51
CA GLU A 87 -6.27 -18.01 -10.66
C GLU A 87 -7.75 -18.07 -10.27
N SER A 88 -8.07 -18.87 -9.25
CA SER A 88 -9.43 -19.09 -8.75
C SER A 88 -10.04 -17.83 -8.15
N GLU A 89 -11.35 -17.64 -8.31
CA GLU A 89 -12.07 -16.48 -7.77
C GLU A 89 -12.18 -16.46 -6.24
N LYS A 90 -11.70 -17.52 -5.57
CA LYS A 90 -11.72 -17.69 -4.11
C LYS A 90 -10.41 -18.31 -3.64
N ALA A 91 -9.95 -17.87 -2.46
CA ALA A 91 -8.89 -18.58 -1.74
C ALA A 91 -9.42 -19.93 -1.23
N SER A 92 -8.57 -20.95 -1.24
CA SER A 92 -8.95 -22.32 -0.83
C SER A 92 -8.90 -22.55 0.67
N SER A 93 -8.16 -21.72 1.41
CA SER A 93 -8.12 -21.75 2.87
C SER A 93 -7.62 -20.44 3.45
N LEU A 94 -8.02 -20.16 4.69
CA LEU A 94 -7.60 -19.03 5.49
C LEU A 94 -7.17 -19.54 6.87
N SER A 95 -6.05 -19.05 7.39
CA SER A 95 -5.53 -19.34 8.73
C SER A 95 -5.18 -18.04 9.44
N LYS A 96 -5.89 -17.74 10.54
CA LYS A 96 -5.72 -16.49 11.30
C LYS A 96 -4.37 -16.52 12.02
N LEU A 97 -3.57 -15.47 11.83
CA LEU A 97 -2.31 -15.23 12.54
C LEU A 97 -2.52 -14.38 13.80
N GLY A 98 -3.50 -13.48 13.79
CA GLY A 98 -3.83 -12.64 14.93
C GLY A 98 -4.85 -11.56 14.59
N GLU A 99 -5.19 -10.76 15.59
CA GLU A 99 -6.11 -9.62 15.51
C GLU A 99 -5.55 -8.48 16.35
N VAL A 100 -5.72 -7.25 15.85
CA VAL A 100 -5.31 -6.01 16.53
C VAL A 100 -6.51 -5.15 16.90
N ASP A 101 -6.29 -4.16 17.77
CA ASP A 101 -7.29 -3.15 18.15
C ASP A 101 -8.70 -3.71 18.47
N GLN A 102 -8.75 -4.80 19.26
CA GLN A 102 -10.00 -5.46 19.61
C GLN A 102 -10.98 -4.50 20.28
N GLY A 103 -12.26 -4.60 19.91
CA GLY A 103 -13.33 -3.75 20.45
C GLY A 103 -13.39 -2.33 19.88
N THR A 104 -12.54 -2.00 18.90
CA THR A 104 -12.59 -0.71 18.18
C THR A 104 -13.25 -0.85 16.80
N GLN A 105 -13.49 0.27 16.13
CA GLN A 105 -13.95 0.33 14.75
C GLN A 105 -12.80 0.58 13.75
N THR A 106 -11.55 0.28 14.13
CA THR A 106 -10.40 0.43 13.23
C THR A 106 -10.36 -0.66 12.16
N ARG A 107 -9.56 -0.43 11.12
CA ARG A 107 -9.14 -1.44 10.13
C ARG A 107 -7.65 -1.32 9.87
N ILE A 108 -6.99 -2.42 9.52
CA ILE A 108 -5.64 -2.41 8.93
C ILE A 108 -5.70 -1.63 7.61
N ASN A 109 -4.71 -0.76 7.37
CA ASN A 109 -4.55 -0.01 6.13
C ASN A 109 -3.36 -0.58 5.32
N ASP A 110 -2.21 0.08 5.30
CA ASP A 110 -1.04 -0.41 4.58
C ASP A 110 -0.18 -1.36 5.44
N GLY A 111 0.63 -2.18 4.76
CA GLY A 111 1.62 -3.02 5.39
C GLY A 111 2.65 -3.61 4.42
N LYS A 112 3.88 -3.79 4.92
CA LYS A 112 5.02 -4.27 4.13
C LYS A 112 6.00 -5.02 5.02
N CYS A 113 6.68 -6.03 4.46
CA CYS A 113 7.76 -6.70 5.18
C CYS A 113 9.05 -5.87 5.16
N ASP A 114 9.76 -5.86 6.29
CA ASP A 114 11.14 -5.38 6.32
C ASP A 114 12.11 -6.42 5.70
N PRO A 115 13.41 -6.08 5.51
CA PRO A 115 14.38 -7.00 4.91
C PRO A 115 14.62 -8.31 5.71
N LYS A 116 14.18 -8.40 6.97
CA LYS A 116 14.24 -9.62 7.79
C LYS A 116 12.97 -10.47 7.67
N GLY A 117 11.95 -9.99 6.94
CA GLY A 117 10.68 -10.65 6.76
C GLY A 117 9.67 -10.43 7.88
N ARG A 118 9.91 -9.46 8.78
CA ARG A 118 8.91 -9.02 9.76
C ARG A 118 7.88 -8.16 9.02
N LEU A 119 6.61 -8.54 9.12
CA LEU A 119 5.53 -7.74 8.55
C LEU A 119 5.28 -6.52 9.43
N TRP A 120 5.37 -5.33 8.86
CA TRP A 120 4.94 -4.07 9.47
C TRP A 120 3.60 -3.67 8.89
N PHE A 121 2.68 -3.21 9.73
CA PHE A 121 1.37 -2.77 9.29
C PHE A 121 0.77 -1.82 10.32
N GLY A 122 -0.16 -0.97 9.87
CA GLY A 122 -0.87 -0.09 10.79
C GLY A 122 -2.36 -0.12 10.57
N THR A 123 -3.09 0.31 11.58
CA THR A 123 -4.53 0.53 11.51
C THR A 123 -4.83 2.01 11.33
N MET A 124 -6.07 2.30 10.96
CA MET A 124 -6.64 3.64 10.90
C MET A 124 -8.01 3.66 11.57
N GLY A 125 -8.46 4.84 11.99
CA GLY A 125 -9.77 5.03 12.61
C GLY A 125 -10.94 4.68 11.69
N ALA A 126 -12.15 4.73 12.24
CA ALA A 126 -13.35 4.52 11.45
C ALA A 126 -13.46 5.59 10.35
N GLU A 127 -14.03 5.19 9.21
CA GLU A 127 -14.18 6.04 8.03
C GLU A 127 -15.64 5.92 7.53
N PRO A 128 -16.62 6.47 8.29
CA PRO A 128 -18.04 6.38 7.91
C PRO A 128 -18.35 7.18 6.65
N VAL A 129 -17.52 8.18 6.34
CA VAL A 129 -17.53 8.95 5.10
C VAL A 129 -16.14 8.83 4.49
N TYR A 130 -16.07 8.46 3.21
CA TYR A 130 -14.79 8.28 2.51
C TYR A 130 -13.92 9.54 2.58
N GLY A 131 -12.66 9.37 2.94
CA GLY A 131 -11.69 10.44 3.17
C GLY A 131 -11.78 11.10 4.55
N GLN A 132 -12.80 10.79 5.36
CA GLN A 132 -12.98 11.36 6.70
C GLN A 132 -12.73 10.29 7.77
N VAL A 133 -11.47 10.19 8.18
CA VAL A 133 -11.00 9.21 9.15
C VAL A 133 -11.04 9.79 10.55
N GLU A 134 -11.57 9.03 11.50
CA GLU A 134 -11.47 9.36 12.92
C GLU A 134 -10.00 9.46 13.35
N PRO A 135 -9.54 10.62 13.84
CA PRO A 135 -8.14 10.83 14.16
C PRO A 135 -7.74 10.06 15.43
N ASN A 136 -6.48 9.67 15.51
CA ASN A 136 -5.85 9.08 16.70
C ASN A 136 -6.49 7.78 17.22
N SER A 137 -7.19 7.04 16.36
CA SER A 137 -7.80 5.74 16.72
C SER A 137 -6.95 4.54 16.30
N GLY A 138 -6.04 4.72 15.34
CA GLY A 138 -5.17 3.66 14.83
C GLY A 138 -3.91 3.45 15.68
N SER A 139 -3.18 2.42 15.30
CA SER A 139 -1.95 1.95 15.92
C SER A 139 -0.99 1.42 14.85
N PHE A 140 0.30 1.31 15.18
CA PHE A 140 1.32 0.74 14.29
C PHE A 140 1.92 -0.52 14.93
N PHE A 141 2.02 -1.59 14.13
CA PHE A 141 2.33 -2.93 14.58
C PHE A 141 3.42 -3.59 13.75
N SER A 142 3.96 -4.67 14.30
CA SER A 142 4.68 -5.65 13.53
C SER A 142 4.29 -7.07 13.90
N TYR A 143 4.32 -8.00 12.94
CA TYR A 143 4.20 -9.44 13.15
C TYR A 143 5.54 -10.14 12.83
N SER A 144 6.07 -10.86 13.81
CA SER A 144 7.27 -11.70 13.66
C SER A 144 7.28 -12.78 14.73
N ASN A 145 7.83 -13.95 14.43
CA ASN A 145 7.92 -15.09 15.37
C ASN A 145 6.57 -15.42 16.03
N SER A 146 5.51 -15.44 15.22
CA SER A 146 4.14 -15.71 15.65
C SER A 146 3.58 -14.74 16.70
N LYS A 147 4.16 -13.55 16.82
CA LYS A 147 3.75 -12.52 17.77
C LYS A 147 3.48 -11.20 17.06
N ILE A 148 2.35 -10.58 17.39
CA ILE A 148 2.08 -9.18 17.06
C ILE A 148 2.63 -8.29 18.20
N THR A 149 3.37 -7.26 17.82
CA THR A 149 3.91 -6.24 18.73
C THR A 149 3.35 -4.87 18.32
N THR A 150 2.79 -4.14 19.27
CA THR A 150 2.38 -2.74 19.09
C THR A 150 3.58 -1.83 19.33
N HIS A 151 3.84 -0.91 18.41
CA HIS A 151 4.95 0.05 18.50
C HIS A 151 4.45 1.47 18.78
N LEU A 152 3.34 1.86 18.17
CA LEU A 152 2.73 3.18 18.35
C LEU A 152 1.23 3.01 18.54
N THR A 153 0.63 3.89 19.34
CA THR A 153 -0.82 4.05 19.47
C THR A 153 -1.18 5.49 19.14
N LYS A 154 -2.48 5.80 19.01
CA LYS A 154 -2.96 7.13 18.64
C LYS A 154 -2.42 7.61 17.29
N VAL A 155 -2.26 6.68 16.37
CA VAL A 155 -1.93 6.95 14.96
C VAL A 155 -3.23 7.35 14.26
N GLY A 156 -3.22 8.40 13.43
CA GLY A 156 -4.37 8.76 12.60
C GLY A 156 -4.55 7.74 11.47
N ILE A 157 -3.73 7.91 10.43
CA ILE A 157 -3.59 6.98 9.31
C ILE A 157 -2.10 6.62 9.25
N SER A 158 -1.77 5.33 9.32
CA SER A 158 -0.39 4.86 9.49
C SER A 158 0.57 5.20 8.34
N ASN A 159 0.05 5.40 7.14
CA ASN A 159 0.81 5.87 5.97
C ASN A 159 0.56 7.36 5.64
N GLY A 160 -0.11 8.12 6.51
CA GLY A 160 -0.43 9.55 6.29
C GLY A 160 0.70 10.54 6.59
N SER A 161 1.92 10.07 6.86
CA SER A 161 3.09 10.91 7.18
C SER A 161 4.40 10.29 6.70
N ILE A 162 5.38 11.13 6.35
CA ILE A 162 6.70 10.68 5.90
C ILE A 162 7.72 10.96 7.00
N ASP A 163 7.91 9.96 7.85
CA ASP A 163 8.80 10.02 9.00
C ASP A 163 9.90 8.96 8.89
N GLN A 164 11.01 9.22 9.58
CA GLN A 164 12.06 8.23 9.83
C GLN A 164 12.08 7.83 11.31
N PHE A 165 12.56 6.62 11.55
CA PHE A 165 12.80 6.05 12.87
C PHE A 165 14.16 5.36 12.87
N ASP A 166 14.83 5.36 14.01
CA ASP A 166 15.90 4.40 14.26
C ASP A 166 15.26 3.03 14.52
N ILE A 167 15.78 1.97 13.88
CA ILE A 167 15.29 0.61 14.05
C ILE A 167 16.41 -0.33 14.50
N LYS A 168 16.18 -1.05 15.60
CA LYS A 168 17.00 -2.21 15.97
C LYS A 168 16.51 -3.42 15.18
N LEU A 169 17.19 -3.78 14.09
CA LEU A 169 16.69 -4.80 13.14
C LEU A 169 16.39 -6.15 13.80
N GLU A 170 17.17 -6.54 14.81
CA GLU A 170 17.05 -7.81 15.53
C GLU A 170 15.71 -7.90 16.28
N THR A 171 15.31 -6.83 16.96
CA THR A 171 14.11 -6.83 17.82
C THR A 171 12.91 -6.19 17.12
N GLY A 172 13.14 -5.28 16.18
CA GLY A 172 12.12 -4.44 15.58
C GLY A 172 11.72 -3.28 16.48
N GLU A 173 12.51 -2.95 17.50
CA GLU A 173 12.26 -1.77 18.33
C GLU A 173 12.55 -0.50 17.51
N ILE A 174 11.61 0.44 17.52
CA ILE A 174 11.76 1.74 16.85
C ILE A 174 11.87 2.89 17.88
N SER A 175 12.69 3.88 17.57
CA SER A 175 12.85 5.09 18.39
C SER A 175 13.11 6.33 17.52
N ASN A 176 13.20 7.50 18.16
CA ASN A 176 13.64 8.75 17.52
C ASN A 176 12.85 9.15 16.26
N ARG A 177 11.52 9.05 16.33
CA ARG A 177 10.62 9.49 15.25
C ARG A 177 10.95 10.92 14.84
N GLN A 178 11.20 11.13 13.56
CA GLN A 178 11.46 12.44 12.99
C GLN A 178 10.77 12.59 11.63
N ALA A 179 10.01 13.67 11.45
CA ALA A 179 9.47 14.04 10.15
C ALA A 179 10.61 14.41 9.19
N ILE A 180 10.64 13.80 7.99
CA ILE A 180 11.69 14.03 6.99
C ILE A 180 11.18 14.73 5.74
N PHE A 181 9.87 14.78 5.52
CA PHE A 181 9.28 15.53 4.41
C PHE A 181 7.86 15.96 4.76
N THR A 182 7.51 17.23 4.52
CA THR A 182 6.17 17.78 4.79
C THR A 182 5.63 18.47 3.55
N LEU A 183 4.52 17.98 2.97
CA LEU A 183 3.97 18.49 1.70
C LEU A 183 3.73 20.01 1.70
N ASN A 184 3.17 20.56 2.78
CA ASN A 184 2.87 21.99 2.89
C ASN A 184 4.12 22.89 2.77
N LYS A 185 5.31 22.43 3.19
CA LYS A 185 6.55 23.20 3.04
C LYS A 185 6.99 23.34 1.58
N HIS A 186 6.44 22.51 0.69
CA HIS A 186 6.70 22.49 -0.74
C HIS A 186 5.50 22.95 -1.57
N ASN A 187 4.43 23.45 -0.93
CA ASN A 187 3.17 23.82 -1.59
C ASN A 187 2.58 22.67 -2.43
N ILE A 188 2.65 21.44 -1.91
CA ILE A 188 2.08 20.26 -2.55
C ILE A 188 0.74 19.94 -1.89
N ASP A 189 -0.32 19.91 -2.69
CA ASP A 189 -1.65 19.49 -2.26
C ASP A 189 -1.76 17.96 -2.17
N GLY A 190 -2.72 17.49 -1.36
CA GLY A 190 -2.99 16.07 -1.15
C GLY A 190 -2.42 15.53 0.16
N VAL A 191 -2.34 14.21 0.25
CA VAL A 191 -1.88 13.50 1.46
C VAL A 191 -0.88 12.41 1.03
N PRO A 192 0.25 12.22 1.74
CA PRO A 192 1.09 11.05 1.52
C PRO A 192 0.28 9.77 1.75
N ASP A 193 0.49 8.79 0.89
CA ASP A 193 -0.17 7.49 0.98
C ASP A 193 0.90 6.38 0.96
N GLY A 194 0.78 5.36 0.12
CA GLY A 194 1.80 4.32 -0.02
C GLY A 194 3.16 4.81 -0.53
N MET A 195 4.24 4.17 -0.07
CA MET A 195 5.62 4.49 -0.47
C MET A 195 6.51 3.26 -0.71
N THR A 196 7.56 3.46 -1.50
CA THR A 196 8.66 2.49 -1.70
C THR A 196 10.02 3.19 -1.76
N ILE A 197 11.11 2.44 -1.80
CA ILE A 197 12.48 2.95 -1.90
C ILE A 197 13.16 2.42 -3.17
N ASP A 198 13.99 3.23 -3.83
CA ASP A 198 14.81 2.80 -4.97
C ASP A 198 16.21 2.32 -4.56
N ALA A 199 16.97 1.78 -5.52
CA ALA A 199 18.32 1.26 -5.29
C ALA A 199 19.33 2.33 -4.84
N ASP A 200 19.06 3.60 -5.11
CA ASP A 200 19.85 4.76 -4.66
C ASP A 200 19.41 5.27 -3.28
N GLY A 201 18.45 4.60 -2.64
CA GLY A 201 17.90 4.95 -1.33
C GLY A 201 17.03 6.20 -1.32
N ASN A 202 16.43 6.59 -2.45
CA ASN A 202 15.41 7.65 -2.49
C ASN A 202 14.02 7.05 -2.28
N LEU A 203 13.14 7.79 -1.59
CA LEU A 203 11.77 7.36 -1.38
C LEU A 203 10.90 7.83 -2.56
N TRP A 204 10.00 6.95 -3.00
CA TRP A 204 8.96 7.22 -3.97
C TRP A 204 7.61 7.14 -3.26
N VAL A 205 6.88 8.25 -3.25
CA VAL A 205 5.70 8.45 -2.40
C VAL A 205 4.51 8.81 -3.27
N ALA A 206 3.46 7.99 -3.22
CA ALA A 206 2.16 8.31 -3.82
C ALA A 206 1.49 9.45 -3.05
N ILE A 207 0.89 10.39 -3.77
CA ILE A 207 0.15 11.51 -3.17
C ILE A 207 -1.33 11.38 -3.51
N PHE A 208 -2.11 10.93 -2.53
CA PHE A 208 -3.55 10.86 -2.63
C PHE A 208 -4.12 12.27 -2.80
N ASN A 209 -5.06 12.44 -3.73
CA ASN A 209 -5.58 13.72 -4.19
C ASN A 209 -4.55 14.67 -4.85
N GLY A 210 -3.34 14.19 -5.17
CA GLY A 210 -2.25 15.02 -5.69
C GLY A 210 -1.91 14.84 -7.17
N TYR A 211 -2.49 13.86 -7.89
CA TYR A 211 -2.10 13.52 -9.28
C TYR A 211 -0.59 13.25 -9.45
N LYS A 212 0.08 12.66 -8.46
CA LYS A 212 1.54 12.48 -8.55
C LYS A 212 2.12 11.41 -7.65
N VAL A 213 3.34 11.03 -8.04
CA VAL A 213 4.34 10.38 -7.21
C VAL A 213 5.52 11.32 -7.04
N LEU A 214 6.00 11.47 -5.81
CA LEU A 214 7.19 12.25 -5.47
C LEU A 214 8.40 11.34 -5.30
N LYS A 215 9.56 11.74 -5.82
CA LYS A 215 10.87 11.19 -5.46
C LYS A 215 11.54 12.14 -4.46
N ILE A 216 11.82 11.69 -3.25
CA ILE A 216 12.43 12.51 -2.19
C ILE A 216 13.74 11.89 -1.68
N ASN A 217 14.68 12.72 -1.23
CA ASN A 217 15.93 12.27 -0.63
C ASN A 217 15.76 12.18 0.90
N PRO A 218 15.65 10.99 1.50
CA PRO A 218 15.44 10.87 2.94
C PRO A 218 16.66 11.28 3.77
N ARG A 219 17.87 11.26 3.18
CA ARG A 219 19.12 11.60 3.89
C ARG A 219 19.30 13.09 4.14
N LYS A 220 18.54 13.92 3.44
CA LYS A 220 18.53 15.37 3.61
C LYS A 220 17.05 15.81 3.74
N PRO A 221 16.54 15.98 4.97
CA PRO A 221 15.13 16.33 5.19
C PRO A 221 14.67 17.49 4.31
N GLU A 222 13.41 17.42 3.89
CA GLU A 222 12.74 18.40 3.02
C GLU A 222 13.40 18.55 1.64
N THR A 223 13.99 17.49 1.09
CA THR A 223 14.58 17.51 -0.26
C THR A 223 13.71 16.73 -1.25
N LEU A 224 13.01 17.47 -2.11
CA LEU A 224 12.32 16.92 -3.29
C LEU A 224 13.32 16.78 -4.44
N ILE A 225 13.41 15.59 -5.03
CA ILE A 225 14.29 15.31 -6.19
C ILE A 225 13.51 15.46 -7.49
N GLN A 226 12.33 14.85 -7.56
CA GLN A 226 11.53 14.79 -8.79
C GLN A 226 10.05 14.64 -8.44
N THR A 227 9.20 15.18 -9.31
CA THR A 227 7.76 14.90 -9.34
C THR A 227 7.43 14.18 -10.64
N VAL A 228 6.61 13.13 -10.56
CA VAL A 228 6.03 12.44 -11.71
C VAL A 228 4.53 12.62 -11.65
N ASP A 229 3.97 13.28 -12.67
CA ASP A 229 2.52 13.47 -12.74
C ASP A 229 1.85 12.16 -13.14
N ILE A 230 0.78 11.84 -12.42
CA ILE A 230 -0.05 10.65 -12.61
C ILE A 230 -1.45 11.14 -13.01
N PRO A 231 -2.03 10.62 -14.10
CA PRO A 231 -3.35 11.07 -14.57
C PRO A 231 -4.49 10.88 -13.55
N ALA A 232 -4.36 9.92 -12.63
CA ALA A 232 -5.34 9.66 -11.58
C ALA A 232 -5.14 10.58 -10.36
N LYS A 233 -6.19 11.31 -9.97
CA LYS A 233 -6.17 12.24 -8.83
C LYS A 233 -5.80 11.53 -7.54
N GLN A 234 -6.48 10.42 -7.28
CA GLN A 234 -6.33 9.62 -6.08
C GLN A 234 -5.26 8.56 -6.32
N THR A 235 -4.00 8.99 -6.44
CA THR A 235 -2.82 8.10 -6.52
C THR A 235 -2.53 7.53 -5.13
N THR A 236 -2.50 6.20 -4.97
CA THR A 236 -2.56 5.56 -3.64
C THR A 236 -1.25 4.91 -3.21
N SER A 237 -0.56 4.16 -4.08
CA SER A 237 0.64 3.44 -3.66
C SER A 237 1.55 3.08 -4.85
N VAL A 238 2.75 2.60 -4.55
CA VAL A 238 3.80 2.34 -5.54
C VAL A 238 4.67 1.11 -5.21
N ALA A 239 5.10 0.39 -6.25
CA ALA A 239 6.08 -0.69 -6.15
C ALA A 239 6.94 -0.82 -7.41
N TRP A 240 8.24 -1.06 -7.23
CA TRP A 240 9.15 -1.39 -8.32
C TRP A 240 8.93 -2.81 -8.81
N GLY A 241 8.94 -3.00 -10.13
CA GLY A 241 8.76 -4.28 -10.79
C GLY A 241 9.35 -4.32 -12.19
N GLY A 242 8.90 -5.30 -12.97
CA GLY A 242 9.53 -5.65 -14.25
C GLY A 242 10.78 -6.54 -14.07
N PRO A 243 11.32 -7.08 -15.18
CA PRO A 243 12.46 -7.98 -15.14
C PRO A 243 13.72 -7.39 -14.51
N ASN A 244 13.91 -6.07 -14.64
CA ASN A 244 15.09 -5.36 -14.12
C ASN A 244 14.78 -4.50 -12.88
N LEU A 245 13.56 -4.56 -12.34
CA LEU A 245 13.10 -3.68 -11.25
C LEU A 245 13.18 -2.18 -11.59
N ASP A 246 12.96 -1.82 -12.86
CA ASP A 246 13.03 -0.47 -13.41
C ASP A 246 11.67 0.09 -13.85
N ILE A 247 10.58 -0.65 -13.62
CA ILE A 247 9.21 -0.22 -13.88
C ILE A 247 8.53 0.09 -12.55
N LEU A 248 8.07 1.33 -12.35
CA LEU A 248 7.30 1.71 -11.17
C LEU A 248 5.81 1.48 -11.42
N TYR A 249 5.22 0.46 -10.80
CA TYR A 249 3.78 0.27 -10.78
C TYR A 249 3.15 1.23 -9.78
N VAL A 250 2.06 1.88 -10.18
CA VAL A 250 1.34 2.89 -9.39
C VAL A 250 -0.13 2.47 -9.31
N THR A 251 -0.66 2.38 -8.09
CA THR A 251 -2.09 2.15 -7.87
C THR A 251 -2.84 3.46 -7.69
N SER A 252 -4.15 3.43 -7.90
CA SER A 252 -5.02 4.58 -7.70
C SER A 252 -6.42 4.13 -7.24
N ALA A 253 -7.25 5.10 -6.89
CA ALA A 253 -8.63 4.88 -6.48
C ALA A 253 -9.64 5.58 -7.40
N SER A 254 -10.81 4.95 -7.59
CA SER A 254 -11.90 5.47 -8.41
C SER A 254 -13.13 5.93 -7.63
N PHE A 255 -13.19 5.71 -6.31
CA PHE A 255 -14.32 6.17 -5.50
C PHE A 255 -14.33 7.70 -5.37
N THR A 256 -15.46 8.24 -4.92
CA THR A 256 -15.65 9.68 -4.75
C THR A 256 -15.29 10.10 -3.33
N VAL A 257 -14.44 11.12 -3.20
CA VAL A 257 -14.12 11.81 -1.94
C VAL A 257 -14.53 13.27 -2.07
N ASP A 258 -15.29 13.78 -1.11
CA ASP A 258 -15.77 15.17 -1.07
C ASP A 258 -16.39 15.65 -2.39
N GLY A 259 -17.16 14.77 -3.06
CA GLY A 259 -17.80 15.06 -4.34
C GLY A 259 -16.89 14.96 -5.57
N VAL A 260 -15.61 14.64 -5.41
CA VAL A 260 -14.66 14.44 -6.52
C VAL A 260 -14.40 12.95 -6.75
N LYS A 261 -14.65 12.47 -7.97
CA LYS A 261 -14.34 11.08 -8.37
C LYS A 261 -12.82 10.91 -8.55
N GLY A 262 -12.25 9.84 -8.01
CA GLY A 262 -10.79 9.62 -8.04
C GLY A 262 -10.18 9.33 -9.40
N LEU A 263 -10.99 8.81 -10.32
CA LEU A 263 -10.72 8.81 -11.76
C LEU A 263 -11.55 9.93 -12.38
N PRO A 264 -11.03 10.69 -13.37
CA PRO A 264 -11.88 11.63 -14.07
C PRO A 264 -13.10 10.91 -14.62
N ALA A 265 -14.26 11.56 -14.48
CA ALA A 265 -15.42 11.21 -15.27
C ALA A 265 -14.98 11.39 -16.74
N ASP A 266 -14.77 10.27 -17.41
CA ASP A 266 -14.86 10.17 -18.86
C ASP A 266 -13.79 10.94 -19.66
N GLU A 267 -12.50 10.61 -19.54
CA GLU A 267 -11.52 10.71 -20.66
C GLU A 267 -10.08 10.41 -20.21
N PHE A 268 -9.51 9.32 -20.73
CA PHE A 268 -8.09 9.27 -21.08
C PHE A 268 -7.98 8.48 -22.37
N VAL A 269 -7.86 9.19 -23.49
CA VAL A 269 -7.26 8.69 -24.72
C VAL A 269 -5.75 8.91 -24.56
N LEU A 270 -4.96 7.86 -24.84
CA LEU A 270 -3.49 7.91 -24.86
C LEU A 270 -2.96 9.05 -25.74
#